data_AF-M6VFZ3-F1
#
_entry.id   AF-M6VFZ3-F1
#
_cell.length_a   1.000
_cell.length_b   1.000
_cell.length_c   1.000
_cell.angle_alpha   90.00
_cell.angle_beta   90.00
_cell.angle_gamma   90.00
#
_symmetry.space_group_name_H-M   'P 1'
#
loop_
_entity.id
_entity.type
_entity.pdbx_description
1 polymer ?
#
loop_
_entity_poly.entity_id
_entity_poly.type
_entity_poly.pdbx_seq_one_letter_code
_entity_poly.pdbx_strand_id
1 'polypeptide(L)' 'MNFRITLIHLQKITISLLILIYLSCNTQKTYFDLTEAIQNPLDVRVLNLNNNQLRTLPKEIGLLKNLQRIRFEL' A
#
# COMPACT_ATOMS: atom_id res chain seq x y z
N MET A 1 9.82 42.62 -16.02
CA MET A 1 8.56 41.89 -15.78
C MET A 1 8.89 40.43 -15.52
N ASN A 2 8.88 40.01 -14.26
CA ASN A 2 9.50 38.75 -13.80
C ASN A 2 8.47 37.65 -13.50
N PHE A 3 7.18 37.91 -13.76
CA PHE A 3 6.06 37.04 -13.41
C PHE A 3 6.17 35.64 -14.01
N ARG A 4 6.63 35.53 -15.26
CA ARG A 4 6.83 34.23 -15.93
C ARG A 4 7.92 33.40 -15.25
N ILE A 5 8.99 34.03 -14.78
CA ILE A 5 10.09 33.36 -14.08
C ILE A 5 9.61 32.88 -12.71
N THR A 6 8.94 33.74 -11.94
CA THR A 6 8.34 33.38 -10.65
C THR A 6 7.35 32.22 -10.79
N LEU A 7 6.53 32.22 -11.85
CA LEU A 7 5.59 31.14 -12.12
C LEU A 7 6.28 29.80 -12.43
N ILE A 8 7.36 29.81 -13.22
CA ILE A 8 8.16 28.61 -13.53
C ILE A 8 8.81 28.05 -12.26
N HIS A 9 9.37 28.91 -11.41
CA HIS A 9 9.95 28.47 -10.13
C HIS A 9 8.90 27.87 -9.20
N LEU A 10 7.73 28.51 -9.10
CA LEU A 10 6.62 28.01 -8.30
C LEU A 10 6.13 26.64 -8.80
N GLN A 11 5.95 26.47 -10.12
CA GLN A 11 5.57 25.18 -10.71
C GLN A 11 6.59 24.08 -10.42
N LYS A 12 7.90 24.37 -10.49
CA LYS A 12 8.95 23.40 -10.15
C LYS A 12 8.90 22.96 -8.69
N ILE A 13 8.66 23.90 -7.77
CA ILE A 13 8.51 23.59 -6.34
C ILE A 13 7.28 22.71 -6.13
N THR A 14 6.13 23.05 -6.75
CA THR A 14 4.91 22.25 -6.65
C THR A 14 5.09 20.84 -7.20
N ILE A 15 5.75 20.68 -8.35
CA ILE A 15 6.05 19.36 -8.93
C ILE A 15 6.96 18.56 -7.99
N SER A 16 7.99 19.18 -7.43
CA SER A 16 8.89 18.53 -6.47
C SER A 16 8.15 18.06 -5.21
N LEU A 17 7.24 18.88 -4.67
CA LEU A 17 6.41 18.51 -3.52
C LEU A 17 5.46 17.35 -3.86
N LEU A 18 4.82 17.35 -5.03
CA LEU A 18 3.97 16.25 -5.47
C LEU A 18 4.74 14.93 -5.59
N ILE A 19 5.97 14.98 -6.11
CA ILE A 19 6.85 13.82 -6.21
C ILE A 19 7.23 13.31 -4.81
N LEU A 20 7.58 14.20 -3.88
CA LEU A 20 7.90 13.82 -2.50
C LEU A 20 6.69 13.20 -1.78
N ILE A 21 5.49 13.74 -1.97
CA ILE A 21 4.25 13.18 -1.42
C ILE A 21 3.99 11.79 -2.01
N TYR A 22 4.15 11.61 -3.32
CA TYR A 22 3.99 10.31 -3.98
C TYR A 22 4.98 9.26 -3.44
N LEU A 23 6.26 9.62 -3.31
CA LEU A 23 7.30 8.73 -2.75
C LEU A 23 7.08 8.42 -1.27
N SER A 24 6.58 9.38 -0.48
CA SER A 24 6.22 9.19 0.91
C SER A 24 4.95 8.33 1.08
N CYS A 25 4.05 8.33 0.09
CA CYS A 25 2.77 7.64 0.12
C CYS A 25 2.80 6.31 -0.66
N ASN A 26 3.94 5.61 -0.67
CA ASN A 26 4.03 4.24 -1.17
C ASN A 26 3.30 3.28 -0.21
N THR A 27 1.97 3.38 -0.16
CA THR A 27 1.11 2.49 0.62
C THR A 27 1.06 1.16 -0.09
N GLN A 28 1.68 0.14 0.50
CA GLN A 28 1.48 -1.24 0.06
C GLN A 28 -0.01 -1.58 0.27
N LYS A 29 -0.68 -2.08 -0.77
CA LYS A 29 -2.08 -2.49 -0.68
C LYS A 29 -2.23 -3.49 0.48
N THR A 30 -3.10 -3.16 1.44
CA THR A 30 -3.47 -4.08 2.52
C THR A 30 -4.72 -4.83 2.08
N TYR A 31 -4.65 -6.15 2.12
CA TYR A 31 -5.80 -7.02 1.90
C TYR A 31 -6.49 -7.31 3.23
N PHE A 32 -7.82 -7.32 3.24
CA PHE A 32 -8.62 -7.57 4.45
C PHE A 32 -9.37 -8.91 4.41
N ASP A 33 -9.47 -9.50 3.21
CA ASP A 33 -10.10 -10.79 2.97
C ASP A 33 -9.07 -11.73 2.35
N LEU A 34 -8.93 -12.92 2.93
CA LEU A 34 -8.09 -13.97 2.38
C LEU A 34 -8.53 -14.36 0.97
N THR A 35 -9.83 -14.37 0.70
CA THR A 35 -10.42 -14.70 -0.60
C THR A 35 -9.99 -13.72 -1.67
N GLU A 36 -9.87 -12.43 -1.35
CA GLU A 36 -9.34 -11.42 -2.27
C GLU A 36 -7.82 -11.55 -2.43
N ALA A 37 -7.12 -11.83 -1.34
CA ALA A 37 -5.66 -11.98 -1.31
C ALA A 37 -5.18 -13.14 -2.20
N ILE A 38 -5.87 -14.29 -2.15
CA ILE A 38 -5.51 -15.47 -2.96
C ILE A 38 -5.78 -15.28 -4.46
N GLN A 39 -6.56 -14.28 -4.89
CA GLN A 39 -6.71 -13.96 -6.31
C GLN A 39 -5.43 -13.36 -6.91
N ASN A 40 -4.61 -12.70 -6.09
CA ASN A 40 -3.39 -12.04 -6.54
C ASN A 40 -2.22 -12.37 -5.59
N PRO A 41 -1.84 -13.66 -5.47
CA PRO A 41 -0.99 -14.14 -4.38
C PRO A 41 0.45 -13.59 -4.39
N LEU A 42 0.90 -13.05 -5.53
CA LEU A 42 2.21 -12.41 -5.67
C LEU A 42 2.19 -10.92 -5.26
N ASP A 43 1.02 -10.29 -5.21
CA ASP A 43 0.91 -8.86 -4.91
C ASP A 43 0.71 -8.59 -3.41
N VAL A 44 0.28 -9.61 -2.67
CA VAL A 44 -0.04 -9.49 -1.25
C VAL A 44 1.24 -9.39 -0.43
N ARG A 45 1.51 -8.20 0.11
CA ARG A 45 2.57 -7.96 1.10
C ARG A 45 2.05 -7.82 2.52
N VAL A 46 0.83 -7.30 2.67
CA VAL A 46 0.18 -7.10 3.96
C VAL A 46 -1.23 -7.69 3.91
N LEU A 47 -1.50 -8.64 4.80
CA LEU A 47 -2.83 -9.24 5.00
C LEU A 47 -3.31 -8.89 6.41
N ASN A 48 -4.43 -8.21 6.51
CA ASN A 48 -5.09 -7.89 7.77
C ASN A 48 -6.29 -8.82 7.94
N LEU A 49 -6.28 -9.65 8.99
CA LEU A 49 -7.36 -10.58 9.31
C LEU A 49 -8.11 -10.17 10.59
N ASN A 50 -8.00 -8.90 11.01
CA ASN A 50 -8.79 -8.36 12.12
C ASN A 50 -10.27 -8.67 11.91
N ASN A 51 -10.96 -9.11 12.97
CA ASN A 51 -12.37 -9.53 12.97
C ASN A 51 -12.73 -10.73 12.07
N ASN A 52 -11.77 -11.38 11.42
CA ASN A 52 -12.04 -12.67 10.82
C ASN A 52 -12.00 -13.73 11.93
N GLN A 53 -13.12 -14.41 12.17
CA GLN A 53 -13.32 -15.41 13.24
C GLN A 53 -12.52 -16.71 13.01
N LEU A 54 -11.31 -16.59 12.47
CA LEU A 54 -10.42 -17.68 12.14
C LEU A 54 -9.86 -18.27 13.44
N ARG A 55 -10.42 -19.40 13.87
CA ARG A 55 -9.87 -20.23 14.96
C ARG A 55 -8.50 -20.82 14.63
N THR A 56 -8.21 -20.97 13.33
CA THR A 56 -6.98 -21.56 12.81
C THR A 56 -6.56 -20.81 11.56
N LEU A 57 -5.25 -20.67 11.36
CA LEU A 57 -4.72 -20.07 10.15
C LEU A 57 -4.90 -21.02 8.95
N PRO A 58 -5.62 -20.63 7.89
CA PRO A 58 -5.85 -21.47 6.72
C PRO A 58 -4.54 -21.76 5.95
N LYS A 59 -4.42 -22.97 5.41
CA LYS A 59 -3.26 -23.44 4.64
C LYS A 59 -3.01 -22.61 3.36
N GLU A 60 -4.06 -21.98 2.85
CA GLU A 60 -4.08 -21.12 1.67
C GLU A 60 -3.16 -19.90 1.83
N ILE A 61 -2.82 -19.49 3.05
CA ILE A 61 -1.83 -18.43 3.28
C ILE A 61 -0.44 -18.80 2.72
N GLY A 62 -0.11 -20.09 2.65
CA GLY A 62 1.13 -20.57 2.03
C GLY A 62 1.25 -20.30 0.52
N LEU A 63 0.15 -19.89 -0.13
CA LEU A 63 0.13 -19.44 -1.52
C LEU A 63 0.68 -18.01 -1.69
N LEU A 64 0.59 -17.18 -0.64
CA LEU A 64 0.96 -15.76 -0.67
C LEU A 64 2.49 -15.58 -0.55
N LYS A 65 3.23 -15.82 -1.64
CA LYS A 65 4.71 -15.92 -1.63
C LYS A 65 5.43 -14.64 -1.21
N ASN A 66 4.81 -13.48 -1.42
CA ASN A 66 5.40 -12.19 -1.12
C ASN A 66 4.84 -11.57 0.17
N LEU A 67 4.08 -12.33 0.95
CA LEU A 67 3.47 -11.86 2.20
C LEU A 67 4.55 -11.58 3.25
N GLN A 68 4.59 -10.32 3.73
CA GLN A 68 5.57 -9.85 4.69
C GLN A 68 4.99 -9.65 6.09
N ARG A 69 3.71 -9.25 6.17
CA ARG A 69 3.04 -8.96 7.44
C ARG A 69 1.61 -9.51 7.45
N ILE A 70 1.28 -10.21 8.54
CA ILE A 70 -0.09 -10.57 8.88
C ILE A 70 -0.48 -9.80 10.15
N ARG A 71 -1.67 -9.21 10.17
CA ARG A 71 -2.23 -8.52 11.34
C ARG A 71 -3.46 -9.26 11.88
N PHE A 72 -3.51 -9.40 13.19
CA PHE A 72 -4.65 -9.88 13.97
C PHE A 72 -4.91 -8.86 15.09
N GLU A 73 -6.16 -8.58 15.41
CA GLU A 73 -6.56 -7.88 16.62
C GLU A 73 -6.91 -8.94 17.66
N LEU A 74 -6.32 -8.83 18.85
CA LEU A 74 -6.59 -9.65 20.04
C LEU A 74 -7.83 -9.11 20.76
#